data_AF-A0A9Q0BBP6-F1
#
_entry.id   AF-A0A9Q0BBP6-F1
#
_cell.length_a   1.000
_cell.length_b   1.000
_cell.length_c   1.000
_cell.angle_alpha   90.00
_cell.angle_beta   90.00
_cell.angle_gamma   90.00
#
_symmetry.space_group_name_H-M   'P 1'
#
loop_
_entity.id
_entity.type
_entity.pdbx_description
1 polymer ?
#
loop_
_entity_poly.entity_id
_entity_poly.type
_entity_poly.pdbx_seq_one_letter_code
_entity_poly.pdbx_strand_id
1 'polypeptide(L)'
;MYEEEGYRVVILSNQAGLTLHFDANHKGPKAGAQKRVSDFKLKCNGVLNQLNLPTTIYAATAKDLYRKPRVGMWKEMCEDYDISEDEIDLGASIFVGDAGGRVASVANPITGAVAAKKDFSCSDRNFAHNVGIEYKTPEEFFLGEKPREFSRDFDLASFSFVENGAAAEQKVFEKANRQDIVLFCGPPGAGKSTFFWTHLQPLGYERINQDILKSRDRCIKVAREYLQDGESVVIDNTNADADTRALWVELARKANIPIRCVWFQTPIHIAQHNDAVRSQNKVLNREGRSVLPPMAFSGFASRHKEPRLEEGFQDIVEMPFEFKGTKEEVLECRPGEELVSVYEGNHDICEMSARNPSVVPETARRPQSARVKAPFSNLAIHRLSTQDG
;
A
#
# COMPACT_ATOMS: atom_id res chain seq x y z
N MET A 1 15.25 13.66 -26.66
CA MET A 1 14.79 13.78 -25.25
C MET A 1 15.80 14.44 -24.31
N TYR A 2 16.85 13.78 -23.82
CA TYR A 2 17.77 14.41 -22.85
C TYR A 2 18.55 15.61 -23.45
N GLU A 3 19.30 15.37 -24.52
CA GLU A 3 20.20 16.39 -25.11
C GLU A 3 19.45 17.48 -25.89
N GLU A 4 18.30 17.16 -26.47
CA GLU A 4 17.61 18.01 -27.45
C GLU A 4 16.32 18.65 -26.93
N GLU A 5 15.66 18.05 -25.94
CA GLU A 5 14.30 18.45 -25.51
C GLU A 5 14.25 18.86 -24.02
N GLY A 6 15.40 18.88 -23.33
CA GLY A 6 15.52 19.34 -21.95
C GLY A 6 14.96 18.37 -20.90
N TYR A 7 14.79 17.10 -21.25
CA TYR A 7 14.35 16.08 -20.30
C TYR A 7 15.49 15.70 -19.35
N ARG A 8 15.16 15.47 -18.07
CA ARG A 8 16.00 14.79 -17.11
C ARG A 8 15.60 13.33 -17.01
N VAL A 9 16.61 12.45 -16.99
CA VAL A 9 16.41 10.99 -16.94
C VAL A 9 16.72 10.49 -15.54
N VAL A 10 15.74 9.85 -14.91
CA VAL A 10 15.87 9.28 -13.56
C VAL A 10 15.35 7.84 -13.54
N ILE A 11 15.94 6.98 -12.73
CA ILE A 11 15.49 5.59 -12.54
C ILE A 11 14.93 5.42 -11.12
N LEU A 12 13.67 5.01 -11.01
CA LEU A 12 13.01 4.75 -9.73
C LEU A 12 12.73 3.26 -9.56
N SER A 13 13.36 2.61 -8.58
CA SER A 13 13.36 1.14 -8.46
C SER A 13 12.95 0.63 -7.08
N ASN A 14 12.03 -0.33 -7.03
CA ASN A 14 11.67 -1.05 -5.79
C ASN A 14 12.66 -2.21 -5.56
N GLN A 15 13.44 -2.18 -4.48
CA GLN A 15 14.52 -3.13 -4.17
C GLN A 15 14.42 -3.73 -2.76
N ALA A 16 13.28 -4.36 -2.43
CA ALA A 16 13.01 -4.92 -1.09
C ALA A 16 13.96 -6.05 -0.64
N GLY A 17 14.79 -6.57 -1.54
CA GLY A 17 15.80 -7.59 -1.22
C GLY A 17 17.12 -7.01 -0.69
N LEU A 18 17.27 -5.69 -0.71
CA LEU A 18 18.44 -4.99 -0.20
C LEU A 18 18.25 -4.63 1.27
N THR A 19 19.31 -4.73 2.06
CA THR A 19 19.33 -4.35 3.46
C THR A 19 20.54 -3.45 3.67
N LEU A 20 20.29 -2.14 3.84
CA LEU A 20 21.34 -1.15 4.03
C LEU A 20 21.78 -1.09 5.50
N HIS A 21 20.79 -1.08 6.40
CA HIS A 21 20.98 -1.03 7.84
C HIS A 21 20.40 -2.29 8.47
N PHE A 22 21.08 -2.81 9.48
CA PHE A 22 20.59 -3.91 10.29
C PHE A 22 20.12 -3.36 11.63
N ASP A 23 18.96 -3.81 12.10
CA ASP A 23 18.51 -3.51 13.46
C ASP A 23 19.57 -3.92 14.49
N ALA A 24 19.65 -3.19 15.59
CA ALA A 24 20.55 -3.48 16.70
C ALA A 24 20.43 -4.94 17.20
N ASN A 25 19.23 -5.52 17.08
CA ASN A 25 18.90 -6.88 17.52
C ASN A 25 18.98 -7.92 16.38
N HIS A 26 19.47 -7.58 15.19
CA HIS A 26 19.53 -8.51 14.06
C HIS A 26 20.54 -9.63 14.29
N LYS A 27 20.05 -10.88 14.34
CA LYS A 27 20.86 -12.10 14.57
C LYS A 27 21.18 -12.89 13.29
N GLY A 28 20.74 -12.41 12.12
CA GLY A 28 20.95 -13.08 10.84
C GLY A 28 22.33 -12.81 10.21
N PRO A 29 22.72 -13.58 9.18
CA PRO A 29 24.00 -13.42 8.49
C PRO A 29 24.05 -12.10 7.69
N LYS A 30 24.88 -11.15 8.17
CA LYS A 30 25.03 -9.81 7.57
C LYS A 30 25.80 -9.80 6.25
N ALA A 31 26.82 -10.65 6.11
CA ALA A 31 27.71 -10.66 4.95
C ALA A 31 26.98 -10.92 3.62
N GLY A 32 26.01 -11.84 3.62
CA GLY A 32 25.21 -12.14 2.42
C GLY A 32 24.31 -10.98 2.00
N ALA A 33 23.72 -10.28 2.97
CA ALA A 33 22.88 -9.11 2.71
C ALA A 33 23.72 -7.90 2.23
N GLN A 34 24.88 -7.66 2.83
CA GLN A 34 25.81 -6.61 2.37
C GLN A 34 26.35 -6.91 0.96
N LYS A 35 26.66 -8.18 0.66
CA LYS A 35 27.08 -8.58 -0.69
C LYS A 35 26.03 -8.23 -1.75
N ARG A 36 24.73 -8.44 -1.46
CA ARG A 36 23.65 -8.07 -2.39
C ARG A 36 23.64 -6.57 -2.70
N VAL A 37 23.94 -5.72 -1.72
CA VAL A 37 24.06 -4.27 -1.92
C VAL A 37 25.24 -3.95 -2.83
N SER A 38 26.40 -4.55 -2.60
CA SER A 38 27.58 -4.37 -3.45
C SER A 38 27.34 -4.85 -4.89
N ASP A 39 26.75 -6.04 -5.06
CA ASP A 39 26.43 -6.60 -6.37
C ASP A 39 25.40 -5.71 -7.11
N PHE A 40 24.43 -5.14 -6.39
CA PHE A 40 23.48 -4.18 -6.95
C PHE A 40 24.16 -2.89 -7.43
N LYS A 41 25.07 -2.32 -6.64
CA LYS A 41 25.85 -1.13 -7.02
C LYS A 41 26.69 -1.37 -8.26
N LEU A 42 27.39 -2.52 -8.33
CA LEU A 42 28.16 -2.92 -9.51
C LEU A 42 27.27 -3.05 -10.76
N LYS A 43 26.08 -3.64 -10.60
CA LYS A 43 25.10 -3.74 -11.68
C LYS A 43 24.62 -2.36 -12.16
N CYS A 44 24.33 -1.45 -11.25
CA CYS A 44 23.93 -0.08 -11.58
C CYS A 44 25.02 0.63 -12.36
N ASN A 45 26.27 0.60 -11.89
CA ASN A 45 27.41 1.17 -12.61
C ASN A 45 27.54 0.60 -14.02
N GLY A 46 27.41 -0.72 -14.18
CA GLY A 46 27.46 -1.37 -15.48
C GLY A 46 26.38 -0.88 -16.45
N VAL A 47 25.17 -0.64 -15.95
CA VAL A 47 24.07 -0.10 -16.79
C VAL A 47 24.25 1.38 -17.08
N LEU A 48 24.56 2.20 -16.09
CA LEU A 48 24.75 3.64 -16.27
C LEU A 48 25.86 3.95 -17.27
N ASN A 49 26.97 3.20 -17.20
CA ASN A 49 28.07 3.32 -18.16
C ASN A 49 27.67 2.94 -19.59
N GLN A 50 26.70 2.02 -19.77
CA GLN A 50 26.21 1.65 -21.09
C GLN A 50 25.16 2.63 -21.63
N LEU A 51 24.32 3.19 -20.75
CA LEU A 51 23.37 4.23 -21.13
C LEU A 51 24.09 5.50 -21.57
N ASN A 52 25.24 5.80 -20.97
CA ASN A 52 26.06 6.98 -21.28
C ASN A 52 25.25 8.28 -21.26
N LEU A 53 24.35 8.39 -20.27
CA LEU A 53 23.51 9.55 -20.02
C LEU A 53 23.65 9.96 -18.55
N PRO A 54 23.69 11.27 -18.24
CA PRO A 54 23.59 11.75 -16.86
C PRO A 54 22.27 11.29 -16.25
N THR A 55 22.34 10.32 -15.33
CA THR A 55 21.18 9.63 -14.76
C THR A 55 21.41 9.36 -13.29
N THR A 56 20.38 9.58 -12.48
CA THR A 56 20.36 9.22 -11.04
C THR A 56 19.42 8.04 -10.81
N ILE A 57 19.77 7.16 -9.87
CA ILE A 57 18.97 5.99 -9.50
C ILE A 57 18.52 6.12 -8.05
N TYR A 58 17.21 6.07 -7.83
CA TYR A 58 16.58 5.95 -6.52
C TYR A 58 16.12 4.50 -6.32
N ALA A 59 16.48 3.90 -5.18
CA ALA A 59 16.20 2.50 -4.89
C ALA A 59 15.51 2.33 -3.53
N ALA A 60 14.19 2.13 -3.53
CA ALA A 60 13.40 1.92 -2.32
C ALA A 60 13.64 0.51 -1.74
N THR A 61 14.33 0.42 -0.61
CA THR A 61 14.71 -0.86 0.02
C THR A 61 13.69 -1.37 1.05
N ALA A 62 12.79 -0.51 1.54
CA ALA A 62 11.78 -0.85 2.53
C ALA A 62 10.35 -0.77 1.95
N LYS A 63 9.35 -0.97 2.81
CA LYS A 63 7.91 -0.86 2.48
C LYS A 63 7.31 0.43 3.05
N ASP A 64 8.00 1.53 2.85
CA ASP A 64 7.72 2.86 3.36
C ASP A 64 7.25 3.79 2.22
N LEU A 65 7.23 5.10 2.48
CA LEU A 65 6.79 6.13 1.54
C LEU A 65 7.58 6.15 0.22
N TYR A 66 8.82 5.64 0.19
CA TYR A 66 9.63 5.57 -1.02
C TYR A 66 9.23 4.42 -1.95
N ARG A 67 8.57 3.38 -1.44
CA ARG A 67 8.19 2.23 -2.26
C ARG A 67 7.02 2.54 -3.18
N LYS A 68 7.23 2.45 -4.50
CA LYS A 68 6.15 2.56 -5.51
C LYS A 68 5.01 1.58 -5.18
N PRO A 69 3.74 2.00 -5.28
CA PRO A 69 3.25 3.17 -6.02
C PRO A 69 3.25 4.51 -5.25
N ARG A 70 3.84 4.55 -4.05
CA ARG A 70 3.95 5.79 -3.27
C ARG A 70 4.95 6.75 -3.92
N VAL A 71 4.76 8.06 -3.72
CA VAL A 71 5.54 9.10 -4.41
C VAL A 71 6.81 9.53 -3.67
N GLY A 72 7.25 8.83 -2.62
CA GLY A 72 8.42 9.25 -1.83
C GLY A 72 9.70 9.42 -2.66
N MET A 73 10.01 8.50 -3.56
CA MET A 73 11.18 8.65 -4.45
C MET A 73 11.04 9.81 -5.45
N TRP A 74 9.82 10.26 -5.75
CA TRP A 74 9.57 11.45 -6.57
C TRP A 74 9.97 12.71 -5.82
N LYS A 75 9.49 12.83 -4.58
CA LYS A 75 9.77 13.98 -3.70
C LYS A 75 11.26 14.11 -3.42
N GLU A 76 11.89 13.00 -3.08
CA GLU A 76 13.34 12.95 -2.88
C GLU A 76 14.11 13.43 -4.11
N MET A 77 13.65 13.03 -5.30
CA MET A 77 14.27 13.46 -6.54
C MET A 77 14.07 14.95 -6.81
N CYS A 78 12.92 15.51 -6.45
CA CYS A 78 12.69 16.96 -6.54
C CYS A 78 13.62 17.72 -5.59
N GLU A 79 13.74 17.26 -4.34
CA GLU A 79 14.61 17.83 -3.31
C GLU A 79 16.09 17.77 -3.70
N ASP A 80 16.60 16.60 -4.12
CA ASP A 80 18.00 16.40 -4.54
C ASP A 80 18.43 17.34 -5.69
N TYR A 81 17.47 17.76 -6.49
CA TYR A 81 17.70 18.62 -7.64
C TYR A 81 17.32 20.09 -7.40
N ASP A 82 16.91 20.44 -6.18
CA ASP A 82 16.42 21.77 -5.83
C ASP A 82 15.27 22.25 -6.75
N ILE A 83 14.37 21.34 -7.13
CA ILE A 83 13.20 21.61 -7.99
C ILE A 83 11.94 21.56 -7.14
N SER A 84 11.11 22.60 -7.19
CA SER A 84 9.77 22.53 -6.58
C SER A 84 8.86 21.60 -7.40
N GLU A 85 7.99 20.81 -6.76
CA GLU A 85 7.05 19.93 -7.48
C GLU A 85 6.16 20.73 -8.46
N ASP A 86 5.84 21.99 -8.14
CA ASP A 86 5.06 22.90 -8.98
C ASP A 86 5.80 23.39 -10.24
N GLU A 87 7.13 23.25 -10.28
CA GLU A 87 7.97 23.65 -11.41
C GLU A 87 8.09 22.54 -12.47
N ILE A 88 7.65 21.32 -12.14
CA ILE A 88 7.70 20.19 -13.07
C ILE A 88 6.46 20.23 -13.97
N ASP A 89 6.68 20.23 -15.28
CA ASP A 89 5.58 20.05 -16.23
C ASP A 89 5.11 18.59 -16.18
N LEU A 90 4.09 18.32 -15.38
CA LEU A 90 3.50 16.98 -15.23
C LEU A 90 2.89 16.47 -16.56
N GLY A 91 2.36 17.38 -17.39
CA GLY A 91 1.74 17.04 -18.67
C GLY A 91 2.75 16.64 -19.74
N ALA A 92 3.96 17.22 -19.70
CA ALA A 92 5.08 16.84 -20.58
C ALA A 92 5.96 15.72 -20.00
N SER A 93 5.75 15.36 -18.73
CA SER A 93 6.48 14.31 -18.01
C SER A 93 5.89 12.92 -18.26
N ILE A 94 6.76 11.91 -18.22
CA ILE A 94 6.36 10.52 -18.46
C ILE A 94 7.11 9.55 -17.55
N PHE A 95 6.39 8.56 -17.04
CA PHE A 95 6.93 7.38 -16.38
C PHE A 95 6.80 6.15 -17.28
N VAL A 96 7.90 5.49 -17.56
CA VAL A 96 7.96 4.29 -18.38
C VAL A 96 8.27 3.11 -17.49
N GLY A 97 7.39 2.12 -17.36
CA GLY A 97 7.76 0.92 -16.61
C GLY A 97 6.97 -0.35 -16.86
N ASP A 98 7.48 -1.51 -16.44
CA ASP A 98 6.88 -2.82 -16.77
C ASP A 98 5.77 -3.25 -15.81
N ALA A 99 5.72 -2.73 -14.58
CA ALA A 99 4.66 -3.07 -13.64
C ALA A 99 3.38 -2.28 -13.94
N GLY A 100 2.83 -2.52 -15.13
CA GLY A 100 1.67 -1.84 -15.68
C GLY A 100 0.33 -2.52 -15.43
N GLY A 101 0.31 -3.65 -14.73
CA GLY A 101 -0.90 -4.41 -14.45
C GLY A 101 -1.54 -5.03 -15.70
N ARG A 102 -0.78 -5.26 -16.78
CA ARG A 102 -1.31 -5.86 -18.02
C ARG A 102 -1.88 -7.23 -17.74
N VAL A 103 -3.05 -7.52 -18.30
CA VAL A 103 -3.70 -8.84 -18.18
C VAL A 103 -3.05 -9.86 -19.11
N ALA A 104 -3.25 -11.14 -18.82
CA ALA A 104 -2.77 -12.21 -19.69
C ALA A 104 -3.57 -12.18 -21.01
N SER A 105 -2.87 -12.22 -22.14
CA SER A 105 -3.50 -12.36 -23.45
C SER A 105 -3.25 -13.76 -24.00
N VAL A 106 -4.27 -14.33 -24.64
CA VAL A 106 -4.15 -15.61 -25.34
C VAL A 106 -3.65 -15.34 -26.75
N ALA A 107 -2.88 -16.27 -27.31
CA ALA A 107 -2.49 -16.18 -28.71
C ALA A 107 -3.75 -16.19 -29.58
N ASN A 108 -3.84 -15.26 -30.52
CA ASN A 108 -4.92 -15.22 -31.49
C ASN A 108 -4.34 -15.43 -32.89
N PRO A 109 -4.51 -16.63 -33.48
CA PRO A 109 -3.98 -16.95 -34.80
C PRO A 109 -4.57 -16.08 -35.93
N ILE A 110 -5.76 -15.52 -35.73
CA ILE A 110 -6.47 -14.70 -36.72
C ILE A 110 -5.89 -13.29 -36.77
N THR A 111 -5.51 -12.73 -35.62
CA THR A 111 -4.92 -11.38 -35.53
C THR A 111 -3.39 -11.40 -35.46
N GLY A 112 -2.76 -12.59 -35.44
CA GLY A 112 -1.32 -12.76 -35.23
C GLY A 112 -0.85 -12.39 -33.82
N ALA A 113 -1.76 -12.23 -32.86
CA ALA A 113 -1.39 -11.83 -31.50
C ALA A 113 -0.72 -13.00 -30.77
N VAL A 114 0.42 -12.72 -30.12
CA VAL A 114 1.18 -13.70 -29.34
C VAL A 114 0.63 -13.75 -27.91
N ALA A 115 0.61 -14.94 -27.31
CA ALA A 115 0.25 -15.08 -25.90
C ALA A 115 1.23 -14.32 -25.01
N ALA A 116 0.72 -13.50 -24.10
CA ALA A 116 1.54 -12.74 -23.17
C ALA A 116 1.08 -12.99 -21.73
N LYS A 117 2.06 -13.09 -20.84
CA LYS A 117 1.79 -13.24 -19.40
C LYS A 117 1.21 -11.93 -18.85
N LYS A 118 0.46 -12.07 -17.75
CA LYS A 118 0.09 -10.92 -16.93
C LYS A 118 1.32 -10.32 -16.26
N ASP A 119 1.31 -9.02 -16.01
CA ASP A 119 2.36 -8.38 -15.21
C ASP A 119 2.28 -8.84 -13.75
N PHE A 120 3.41 -8.77 -13.05
CA PHE A 120 3.49 -9.15 -11.63
C PHE A 120 2.75 -8.16 -10.70
N SER A 121 2.71 -6.88 -11.08
CA SER A 121 2.02 -5.83 -10.31
C SER A 121 1.65 -4.64 -11.20
N CYS A 122 0.90 -3.69 -10.62
CA CYS A 122 0.52 -2.42 -11.23
C CYS A 122 1.24 -1.22 -10.58
N SER A 123 2.39 -1.44 -9.92
CA SER A 123 3.05 -0.42 -9.10
C SER A 123 3.55 0.79 -9.89
N ASP A 124 3.96 0.59 -11.14
CA ASP A 124 4.56 1.63 -11.98
C ASP A 124 3.48 2.53 -12.57
N ARG A 125 2.38 1.93 -13.06
CA ARG A 125 1.20 2.67 -13.49
C ARG A 125 0.57 3.45 -12.34
N ASN A 126 0.46 2.85 -11.17
CA ASN A 126 -0.13 3.50 -10.00
C ASN A 126 0.79 4.61 -9.46
N PHE A 127 2.11 4.45 -9.52
CA PHE A 127 3.06 5.52 -9.20
C PHE A 127 2.84 6.74 -10.11
N ALA A 128 2.84 6.54 -11.43
CA ALA A 128 2.63 7.60 -12.40
C ALA A 128 1.29 8.31 -12.21
N HIS A 129 0.24 7.53 -11.91
CA HIS A 129 -1.08 8.06 -11.58
C HIS A 129 -1.11 8.90 -10.30
N ASN A 130 -0.39 8.48 -9.25
CA ASN A 130 -0.31 9.22 -8.00
C ASN A 130 0.47 10.54 -8.15
N VAL A 131 1.50 10.56 -8.99
CA VAL A 131 2.24 11.80 -9.33
C VAL A 131 1.44 12.68 -10.29
N GLY A 132 0.62 12.10 -11.16
CA GLY A 132 -0.16 12.83 -12.17
C GLY A 132 0.53 12.97 -13.53
N ILE A 133 1.45 12.06 -13.86
CA ILE A 133 2.23 12.06 -15.11
C ILE A 133 1.78 10.96 -16.07
N GLU A 134 2.14 11.08 -17.36
CA GLU A 134 1.84 10.05 -18.36
C GLU A 134 2.52 8.72 -17.97
N TYR A 135 1.84 7.60 -18.18
CA TYR A 135 2.42 6.27 -18.03
C TYR A 135 2.47 5.53 -19.35
N LYS A 136 3.62 4.92 -19.66
CA LYS A 136 3.77 3.95 -20.76
C LYS A 136 4.52 2.71 -20.32
N THR A 137 4.28 1.59 -21.02
CA THR A 137 5.15 0.41 -20.88
C THR A 137 6.42 0.58 -21.72
N PRO A 138 7.50 -0.20 -21.46
CA PRO A 138 8.71 -0.14 -22.28
C PRO A 138 8.43 -0.45 -23.75
N GLU A 139 7.51 -1.38 -24.02
CA GLU A 139 7.11 -1.75 -25.38
C GLU A 139 6.35 -0.61 -26.07
N GLU A 140 5.42 0.06 -25.38
CA GLU A 140 4.72 1.24 -25.90
C GLU A 140 5.68 2.40 -26.17
N PHE A 141 6.62 2.66 -25.26
CA PHE A 141 7.48 3.83 -25.33
C PHE A 141 8.66 3.65 -26.31
N PHE A 142 9.39 2.54 -26.23
CA PHE A 142 10.61 2.34 -27.02
C PHE A 142 10.36 1.64 -28.36
N LEU A 143 9.30 0.81 -28.46
CA LEU A 143 9.02 0.02 -29.66
C LEU A 143 7.80 0.54 -30.43
N GLY A 144 7.04 1.50 -29.87
CA GLY A 144 5.83 2.02 -30.49
C GLY A 144 4.69 0.98 -30.55
N GLU A 145 4.73 -0.04 -29.69
CA GLU A 145 3.68 -1.04 -29.64
C GLU A 145 2.36 -0.45 -29.11
N LYS A 146 1.24 -1.07 -29.46
CA LYS A 146 -0.08 -0.63 -28.99
C LYS A 146 -0.26 -0.97 -27.51
N PRO A 147 -0.95 -0.13 -26.73
CA PRO A 147 -1.27 -0.43 -25.35
C PRO A 147 -2.01 -1.75 -25.18
N ARG A 148 -1.60 -2.53 -24.18
CA ARG A 148 -2.29 -3.75 -23.79
C ARG A 148 -3.35 -3.46 -22.71
N GLU A 149 -4.39 -4.28 -22.69
CA GLU A 149 -5.38 -4.26 -21.62
C GLU A 149 -4.72 -4.49 -20.26
N PHE A 150 -5.15 -3.72 -19.26
CA PHE A 150 -4.64 -3.77 -17.90
C PHE A 150 -5.79 -3.75 -16.91
N SER A 151 -5.51 -4.21 -15.69
CA SER A 151 -6.43 -4.10 -14.57
C SER A 151 -5.69 -3.54 -13.36
N ARG A 152 -6.38 -2.71 -12.58
CA ARG A 152 -5.92 -2.24 -11.27
C ARG A 152 -6.59 -3.08 -10.20
N ASP A 153 -5.82 -3.56 -9.24
CA ASP A 153 -6.35 -4.30 -8.08
C ASP A 153 -7.20 -3.40 -7.17
N PHE A 154 -7.01 -2.09 -7.24
CA PHE A 154 -7.74 -1.07 -6.50
C PHE A 154 -7.80 0.22 -7.31
N ASP A 155 -9.00 0.76 -7.50
CA ASP A 155 -9.22 2.06 -8.11
C ASP A 155 -10.17 2.88 -7.23
N LEU A 156 -9.69 3.98 -6.65
CA LEU A 156 -10.52 4.89 -5.86
C LEU A 156 -11.68 5.45 -6.68
N ALA A 157 -11.52 5.61 -7.99
CA ALA A 157 -12.59 6.06 -8.88
C ALA A 157 -13.76 5.07 -8.98
N SER A 158 -13.56 3.81 -8.58
CA SER A 158 -14.63 2.80 -8.52
C SER A 158 -15.51 2.89 -7.27
N PHE A 159 -15.13 3.71 -6.29
CA PHE A 159 -15.93 3.96 -5.09
C PHE A 159 -16.64 5.30 -5.22
N SER A 160 -17.98 5.27 -5.23
CA SER A 160 -18.82 6.46 -5.32
C SER A 160 -18.53 7.40 -4.14
N PHE A 161 -18.08 8.61 -4.44
CA PHE A 161 -18.01 9.68 -3.46
C PHE A 161 -19.44 10.14 -3.17
N VAL A 162 -19.81 10.18 -1.89
CA VAL A 162 -20.98 10.98 -1.50
C VAL A 162 -20.53 12.44 -1.57
N GLU A 163 -20.65 13.03 -2.76
CA GLU A 163 -20.55 14.48 -2.90
C GLU A 163 -21.68 15.09 -2.07
N ASN A 164 -21.30 16.02 -1.20
CA ASN A 164 -22.12 16.75 -0.24
C ASN A 164 -22.23 16.09 1.13
N GLY A 165 -21.96 16.91 2.15
CA GLY A 165 -22.13 16.65 3.57
C GLY A 165 -23.55 16.34 4.03
N ALA A 166 -24.35 15.64 3.22
CA ALA A 166 -25.30 14.69 3.73
C ALA A 166 -24.52 13.43 4.13
N ALA A 167 -23.77 13.53 5.23
CA ALA A 167 -23.67 12.37 6.11
C ALA A 167 -25.12 12.07 6.47
N ALA A 168 -25.77 11.22 5.67
CA ALA A 168 -27.01 10.62 6.10
C ALA A 168 -26.63 9.99 7.44
N GLU A 169 -27.15 10.54 8.52
CA GLU A 169 -27.23 9.91 9.82
C GLU A 169 -28.08 8.65 9.67
N GLN A 170 -27.70 7.73 8.79
CA GLN A 170 -28.07 6.36 8.96
C GLN A 170 -27.38 5.96 10.24
N LYS A 171 -28.17 5.88 11.31
CA LYS A 171 -27.76 5.17 12.51
C LYS A 171 -27.54 3.72 12.09
N VAL A 172 -26.32 3.46 11.64
CA VAL A 172 -25.89 2.16 11.13
C VAL A 172 -26.06 1.08 12.20
N PHE A 173 -26.05 1.51 13.46
CA PHE A 173 -26.25 0.64 14.60
C PHE A 173 -26.98 1.40 15.72
N GLU A 174 -28.07 0.83 16.20
CA GLU A 174 -28.79 1.30 17.38
C GLU A 174 -28.62 0.32 18.55
N LYS A 175 -28.58 0.86 19.77
CA LYS A 175 -28.57 0.05 20.99
C LYS A 175 -29.95 -0.55 21.20
N ALA A 176 -30.14 -1.79 20.73
CA ALA A 176 -31.43 -2.49 20.76
C ALA A 176 -31.74 -3.09 22.14
N ASN A 177 -30.71 -3.34 22.95
CA ASN A 177 -30.83 -4.01 24.24
C ASN A 177 -30.29 -3.12 25.36
N ARG A 178 -30.83 -3.30 26.58
CA ARG A 178 -30.26 -2.69 27.79
C ARG A 178 -28.80 -3.12 28.00
N GLN A 179 -28.53 -4.40 27.74
CA GLN A 179 -27.22 -5.02 27.81
C GLN A 179 -27.10 -6.07 26.71
N ASP A 180 -26.00 -6.05 25.96
CA ASP A 180 -25.70 -7.04 24.92
C ASP A 180 -24.19 -7.17 24.65
N ILE A 181 -23.85 -8.21 23.92
CA ILE A 181 -22.53 -8.42 23.34
C ILE A 181 -22.60 -8.07 21.85
N VAL A 182 -21.71 -7.21 21.37
CA VAL A 182 -21.55 -6.93 19.94
C VAL A 182 -20.26 -7.58 19.46
N LEU A 183 -20.38 -8.50 18.51
CA LEU A 183 -19.27 -9.23 17.92
C LEU A 183 -18.93 -8.64 16.56
N PHE A 184 -17.71 -8.14 16.38
CA PHE A 184 -17.25 -7.76 15.04
C PHE A 184 -16.76 -8.97 14.27
N CYS A 185 -17.10 -9.07 13.00
CA CYS A 185 -16.58 -10.08 12.07
C CYS A 185 -16.04 -9.38 10.82
N GLY A 186 -14.78 -9.60 10.46
CA GLY A 186 -14.21 -9.00 9.24
C GLY A 186 -12.70 -8.87 9.27
N PRO A 187 -12.07 -8.61 8.10
CA PRO A 187 -10.62 -8.63 7.97
C PRO A 187 -9.95 -7.55 8.80
N PRO A 188 -8.69 -7.74 9.24
CA PRO A 188 -7.90 -6.63 9.79
C PRO A 188 -7.86 -5.49 8.76
N GLY A 189 -7.83 -4.23 9.20
CA GLY A 189 -7.90 -3.06 8.30
C GLY A 189 -9.30 -2.70 7.77
N ALA A 190 -10.35 -3.46 8.11
CA ALA A 190 -11.74 -3.20 7.66
C ALA A 190 -12.46 -2.01 8.32
N GLY A 191 -11.80 -1.26 9.21
CA GLY A 191 -12.43 -0.12 9.90
C GLY A 191 -13.18 -0.44 11.19
N LYS A 192 -13.15 -1.70 11.66
CA LYS A 192 -13.77 -2.15 12.92
C LYS A 192 -13.53 -1.23 14.14
N SER A 193 -12.26 -0.93 14.43
CA SER A 193 -11.93 -0.07 15.57
C SER A 193 -12.45 1.35 15.39
N THR A 194 -12.42 1.88 14.16
CA THR A 194 -13.02 3.19 13.83
C THR A 194 -14.52 3.17 14.09
N PHE A 195 -15.22 2.10 13.70
CA PHE A 195 -16.64 1.92 13.95
C PHE A 195 -16.96 1.87 15.45
N PHE A 196 -16.13 1.20 16.26
CA PHE A 196 -16.28 1.23 17.71
C PHE A 196 -16.23 2.66 18.25
N TRP A 197 -15.17 3.41 17.92
CA TRP A 197 -14.96 4.76 18.45
C TRP A 197 -16.07 5.74 18.05
N THR A 198 -16.64 5.57 16.86
CA THR A 198 -17.63 6.49 16.29
C THR A 198 -19.06 6.14 16.67
N HIS A 199 -19.42 4.86 16.78
CA HIS A 199 -20.80 4.43 16.97
C HIS A 199 -21.06 3.74 18.31
N LEU A 200 -20.12 2.98 18.86
CA LEU A 200 -20.38 2.14 20.04
C LEU A 200 -19.85 2.76 21.35
N GLN A 201 -18.68 3.39 21.34
CA GLN A 201 -18.16 4.09 22.52
C GLN A 201 -19.15 5.17 23.03
N PRO A 202 -19.76 6.01 22.17
CA PRO A 202 -20.75 6.99 22.62
C PRO A 202 -22.03 6.37 23.22
N LEU A 203 -22.31 5.10 22.90
CA LEU A 203 -23.45 4.35 23.43
C LEU A 203 -23.12 3.58 24.74
N GLY A 204 -21.92 3.82 25.29
CA GLY A 204 -21.48 3.22 26.55
C GLY A 204 -21.07 1.76 26.44
N TYR A 205 -20.52 1.34 25.29
CA TYR A 205 -19.97 0.00 25.16
C TYR A 205 -18.50 -0.04 25.58
N GLU A 206 -18.13 -1.10 26.32
CA GLU A 206 -16.75 -1.40 26.67
C GLU A 206 -16.07 -2.25 25.59
N ARG A 207 -14.80 -1.93 25.28
CA ARG A 207 -14.08 -2.60 24.18
C ARG A 207 -13.16 -3.69 24.67
N ILE A 208 -13.38 -4.89 24.14
CA ILE A 208 -12.51 -6.05 24.31
C ILE A 208 -11.71 -6.25 23.03
N ASN A 209 -10.40 -6.08 23.12
CA ASN A 209 -9.48 -6.23 22.00
C ASN A 209 -8.31 -7.14 22.39
N GLN A 210 -8.10 -8.21 21.62
CA GLN A 210 -7.05 -9.19 21.90
C GLN A 210 -5.65 -8.65 21.67
N ASP A 211 -5.45 -7.67 20.78
CA ASP A 211 -4.15 -7.04 20.56
C ASP A 211 -3.65 -6.36 21.85
N ILE A 212 -4.57 -5.81 22.65
CA ILE A 212 -4.29 -5.17 23.94
C ILE A 212 -4.16 -6.20 25.06
N LEU A 213 -5.10 -7.14 25.13
CA LEU A 213 -5.19 -8.13 26.23
C LEU A 213 -4.23 -9.33 26.04
N LYS A 214 -3.62 -9.45 24.85
CA LYS A 214 -2.63 -10.46 24.40
C LYS A 214 -3.14 -11.89 24.25
N SER A 215 -4.18 -12.30 24.98
CA SER A 215 -4.74 -13.66 24.86
C SER A 215 -6.27 -13.66 24.86
N ARG A 216 -6.85 -14.64 24.14
CA ARG A 216 -8.29 -14.83 24.06
C ARG A 216 -8.92 -15.17 25.42
N ASP A 217 -8.24 -15.96 26.24
CA ASP A 217 -8.77 -16.33 27.56
C ASP A 217 -8.89 -15.11 28.48
N ARG A 218 -7.95 -14.16 28.39
CA ARG A 218 -8.06 -12.88 29.08
C ARG A 218 -9.21 -12.05 28.51
N CYS A 219 -9.40 -12.04 27.20
CA CYS A 219 -10.55 -11.36 26.58
C CYS A 219 -11.88 -11.90 27.11
N ILE A 220 -12.03 -13.23 27.20
CA ILE A 220 -13.24 -13.87 27.74
C ILE A 220 -13.44 -13.54 29.21
N LYS A 221 -12.36 -13.54 30.01
CA LYS A 221 -12.40 -13.17 31.43
C LYS A 221 -12.88 -11.73 31.63
N VAL A 222 -12.25 -10.78 30.95
CA VAL A 222 -12.58 -9.35 31.04
C VAL A 222 -13.99 -9.08 30.52
N ALA A 223 -14.38 -9.69 29.39
CA ALA A 223 -15.74 -9.60 28.88
C ALA A 223 -16.77 -10.08 29.91
N ARG A 224 -16.49 -11.19 30.61
CA ARG A 224 -17.37 -11.71 31.67
C ARG A 224 -17.50 -10.74 32.84
N GLU A 225 -16.41 -10.11 33.26
CA GLU A 225 -16.39 -9.16 34.37
C GLU A 225 -17.30 -7.95 34.06
N TYR A 226 -17.12 -7.32 32.89
CA TYR A 226 -18.00 -6.23 32.45
C TYR A 226 -19.48 -6.65 32.35
N LEU A 227 -19.75 -7.85 31.81
CA LEU A 227 -21.12 -8.33 31.70
C LEU A 227 -21.76 -8.59 33.07
N GLN A 228 -20.99 -9.00 34.08
CA GLN A 228 -21.48 -9.16 35.45
C GLN A 228 -21.78 -7.81 36.11
N ASP A 229 -21.04 -6.77 35.75
CA ASP A 229 -21.25 -5.40 36.24
C ASP A 229 -22.43 -4.69 35.54
N GLY A 230 -23.08 -5.35 34.57
CA GLY A 230 -24.24 -4.82 33.84
C GLY A 230 -23.87 -4.02 32.58
N GLU A 231 -22.59 -4.00 32.21
CA GLU A 231 -22.09 -3.26 31.05
C GLU A 231 -22.27 -4.03 29.74
N SER A 232 -22.38 -3.30 28.63
CA SER A 232 -22.41 -3.88 27.28
C SER A 232 -21.01 -3.93 26.70
N VAL A 233 -20.65 -5.00 25.99
CA VAL A 233 -19.28 -5.20 25.51
C VAL A 233 -19.20 -5.38 24.00
N VAL A 234 -18.10 -4.91 23.41
CA VAL A 234 -17.76 -5.08 22.00
C VAL A 234 -16.51 -5.92 21.88
N ILE A 235 -16.58 -7.01 21.11
CA ILE A 235 -15.42 -7.84 20.82
C ILE A 235 -14.82 -7.37 19.48
N ASP A 236 -13.85 -6.46 19.56
CA ASP A 236 -13.12 -5.93 18.41
C ASP A 236 -11.93 -6.82 18.03
N ASN A 237 -12.26 -8.01 17.52
CA ASN A 237 -11.31 -8.95 16.91
C ASN A 237 -11.77 -9.28 15.48
N THR A 238 -11.02 -10.11 14.75
CA THR A 238 -11.38 -10.49 13.38
C THR A 238 -12.51 -11.52 13.30
N ASN A 239 -12.58 -12.44 14.27
CA ASN A 239 -13.62 -13.47 14.42
C ASN A 239 -14.01 -14.14 13.09
N ALA A 240 -13.00 -14.65 12.37
CA ALA A 240 -13.11 -15.10 10.99
C ALA A 240 -14.01 -16.33 10.79
N ASP A 241 -13.87 -17.32 11.66
CA ASP A 241 -14.53 -18.63 11.57
C ASP A 241 -15.61 -18.83 12.65
N ALA A 242 -16.55 -19.75 12.37
CA ALA A 242 -17.66 -20.07 13.25
C ALA A 242 -17.21 -20.63 14.62
N ASP A 243 -16.11 -21.39 14.67
CA ASP A 243 -15.61 -21.97 15.93
C ASP A 243 -15.16 -20.87 16.90
N THR A 244 -14.51 -19.83 16.38
CA THR A 244 -14.11 -18.65 17.17
C THR A 244 -15.33 -17.86 17.64
N ARG A 245 -16.35 -17.71 16.79
CA ARG A 245 -17.60 -17.01 17.14
C ARG A 245 -18.42 -17.77 18.18
N ALA A 246 -18.46 -19.10 18.09
CA ALA A 246 -19.19 -19.97 19.01
C ALA A 246 -18.76 -19.79 20.48
N LEU A 247 -17.49 -19.45 20.73
CA LEU A 247 -17.00 -19.16 22.08
C LEU A 247 -17.70 -17.95 22.71
N TRP A 248 -17.97 -16.92 21.90
CA TRP A 248 -18.66 -15.71 22.34
C TRP A 248 -20.15 -15.92 22.47
N VAL A 249 -20.75 -16.65 21.54
CA VAL A 249 -22.16 -17.08 21.63
C VAL A 249 -22.40 -17.88 22.90
N GLU A 250 -21.51 -18.83 23.22
CA GLU A 250 -21.62 -19.64 24.42
C GLU A 250 -21.48 -18.81 25.71
N LEU A 251 -20.63 -17.77 25.70
CA LEU A 251 -20.53 -16.81 26.80
C LEU A 251 -21.86 -16.04 26.98
N ALA A 252 -22.42 -15.54 25.87
CA ALA A 252 -23.69 -14.81 25.86
C ALA A 252 -24.84 -15.68 26.39
N ARG A 253 -24.93 -16.93 25.90
CA ARG A 253 -25.92 -17.93 26.32
C ARG A 253 -25.83 -18.24 27.81
N LYS A 254 -24.62 -18.43 28.34
CA LYS A 254 -24.40 -18.69 29.78
C LYS A 254 -24.76 -17.50 30.66
N ALA A 255 -24.54 -16.28 30.17
CA ALA A 255 -24.91 -15.06 30.87
C ALA A 255 -26.39 -14.68 30.68
N ASN A 256 -27.11 -15.37 29.80
CA ASN A 256 -28.47 -15.01 29.38
C ASN A 256 -28.57 -13.57 28.81
N ILE A 257 -27.56 -13.18 28.03
CA ILE A 257 -27.42 -11.85 27.42
C ILE A 257 -27.47 -12.03 25.89
N PRO A 258 -28.20 -11.18 25.15
CA PRO A 258 -28.23 -11.24 23.69
C PRO A 258 -26.85 -10.93 23.08
N ILE A 259 -26.55 -11.56 21.95
CA ILE A 259 -25.34 -11.31 21.16
C ILE A 259 -25.73 -10.91 19.74
N ARG A 260 -25.15 -9.84 19.24
CA ARG A 260 -25.34 -9.31 17.88
C ARG A 260 -24.04 -9.33 17.10
N CYS A 261 -24.11 -9.46 15.78
CA CYS A 261 -22.94 -9.46 14.92
C CYS A 261 -22.91 -8.21 14.04
N VAL A 262 -21.75 -7.57 13.92
CA VAL A 262 -21.50 -6.55 12.89
C VAL A 262 -20.47 -7.12 11.92
N TRP A 263 -20.91 -7.39 10.70
CA TRP A 263 -20.13 -8.06 9.67
C TRP A 263 -19.57 -7.08 8.65
N PHE A 264 -18.27 -6.81 8.74
CA PHE A 264 -17.52 -5.95 7.82
C PHE A 264 -17.13 -6.72 6.58
N GLN A 265 -17.81 -6.43 5.47
CA GLN A 265 -17.64 -7.06 4.16
C GLN A 265 -16.53 -6.38 3.34
N THR A 266 -15.58 -5.70 3.99
CA THR A 266 -14.48 -5.03 3.29
C THR A 266 -13.63 -6.03 2.52
N PRO A 267 -13.47 -5.86 1.19
CA PRO A 267 -12.61 -6.75 0.41
C PRO A 267 -11.17 -6.73 0.92
N ILE A 268 -10.47 -7.86 0.82
CA ILE A 268 -9.12 -8.03 1.39
C ILE A 268 -8.12 -7.00 0.86
N HIS A 269 -8.16 -6.70 -0.44
CA HIS A 269 -7.26 -5.72 -1.05
C HIS A 269 -7.51 -4.29 -0.51
N ILE A 270 -8.78 -3.93 -0.26
CA ILE A 270 -9.15 -2.68 0.40
C ILE A 270 -8.66 -2.65 1.84
N ALA A 271 -8.85 -3.75 2.57
CA ALA A 271 -8.43 -3.84 3.95
C ALA A 271 -6.89 -3.71 4.09
N GLN A 272 -6.13 -4.27 3.14
CA GLN A 272 -4.68 -4.10 3.03
C GLN A 272 -4.29 -2.65 2.72
N HIS A 273 -4.98 -2.01 1.79
CA HIS A 273 -4.78 -0.60 1.48
C HIS A 273 -5.03 0.28 2.72
N ASN A 274 -6.17 0.09 3.38
CA ASN A 274 -6.54 0.83 4.58
C ASN A 274 -5.53 0.65 5.72
N ASP A 275 -5.01 -0.56 5.93
CA ASP A 275 -3.96 -0.83 6.92
C ASP A 275 -2.67 -0.06 6.59
N ALA A 276 -2.27 -0.05 5.32
CA ALA A 276 -1.11 0.69 4.86
C ALA A 276 -1.28 2.21 5.07
N VAL A 277 -2.43 2.79 4.67
CA VAL A 277 -2.74 4.22 4.87
C VAL A 277 -2.76 4.56 6.35
N ARG A 278 -3.48 3.78 7.17
CA ARG A 278 -3.59 4.02 8.62
C ARG A 278 -2.24 3.97 9.29
N SER A 279 -1.41 2.95 9.02
CA SER A 279 -0.11 2.83 9.67
C SER A 279 0.80 4.05 9.51
N GLN A 280 0.60 4.83 8.45
CA GLN A 280 1.38 6.02 8.09
C GLN A 280 0.68 7.32 8.51
N ASN A 281 -0.62 7.30 8.79
CA ASN A 281 -1.39 8.48 9.18
C ASN A 281 -1.62 8.50 10.70
N LYS A 282 -0.93 9.40 11.41
CA LYS A 282 -1.03 9.55 12.88
C LYS A 282 -2.44 9.88 13.36
N VAL A 283 -3.22 10.62 12.58
CA VAL A 283 -4.61 11.01 12.91
C VAL A 283 -5.53 9.79 12.87
N LEU A 284 -5.39 8.96 11.82
CA LEU A 284 -6.19 7.74 11.65
C LEU A 284 -5.70 6.59 12.55
N ASN A 285 -4.45 6.64 13.01
CA ASN A 285 -3.80 5.60 13.80
C ASN A 285 -3.71 5.93 15.30
N ARG A 286 -4.87 6.06 15.95
CA ARG A 286 -4.97 6.35 17.39
C ARG A 286 -4.18 5.40 18.29
N GLU A 287 -3.90 4.19 17.81
CA GLU A 287 -3.26 3.13 18.57
C GLU A 287 -1.79 2.90 18.17
N GLY A 288 -1.23 3.71 17.26
CA GLY A 288 0.18 3.60 16.85
C GLY A 288 0.53 2.24 16.23
N ARG A 289 -0.42 1.60 15.53
CA ARG A 289 -0.23 0.27 14.93
C ARG A 289 0.73 0.33 13.74
N SER A 290 1.67 -0.61 13.69
CA SER A 290 2.48 -0.86 12.50
C SER A 290 1.67 -1.58 11.41
N VAL A 291 2.10 -1.43 10.14
CA VAL A 291 1.57 -2.22 9.02
C VAL A 291 1.55 -3.70 9.35
N LEU A 292 0.43 -4.37 9.08
CA LEU A 292 0.29 -5.80 9.24
C LEU A 292 0.94 -6.56 8.07
N PRO A 293 1.56 -7.73 8.33
CA PRO A 293 2.10 -8.55 7.25
C PRO A 293 0.96 -9.09 6.35
N PRO A 294 1.21 -9.30 5.04
CA PRO A 294 0.21 -9.86 4.12
C PRO A 294 -0.42 -11.18 4.60
N MET A 295 0.34 -11.98 5.36
CA MET A 295 -0.12 -13.22 5.97
C MET A 295 -1.30 -13.04 6.93
N ALA A 296 -1.42 -11.89 7.60
CA ALA A 296 -2.55 -11.61 8.49
C ALA A 296 -3.88 -11.56 7.71
N PHE A 297 -3.85 -10.98 6.51
CA PHE A 297 -4.99 -10.87 5.62
C PHE A 297 -5.31 -12.18 4.92
N SER A 298 -4.29 -12.86 4.36
CA SER A 298 -4.50 -14.16 3.71
C SER A 298 -4.95 -15.23 4.71
N GLY A 299 -4.42 -15.19 5.93
CA GLY A 299 -4.83 -16.09 7.02
C GLY A 299 -6.23 -15.79 7.58
N PHE A 300 -6.72 -14.55 7.46
CA PHE A 300 -8.13 -14.26 7.67
C PHE A 300 -8.97 -14.85 6.53
N ALA A 301 -8.63 -14.52 5.28
CA ALA A 301 -9.39 -14.93 4.10
C ALA A 301 -9.55 -16.44 3.99
N SER A 302 -8.52 -17.22 4.33
CA SER A 302 -8.57 -18.69 4.26
C SER A 302 -9.48 -19.34 5.32
N ARG A 303 -9.68 -18.67 6.46
CA ARG A 303 -10.51 -19.17 7.56
C ARG A 303 -11.93 -18.60 7.54
N HIS A 304 -12.13 -17.49 6.84
CA HIS A 304 -13.37 -16.75 6.91
C HIS A 304 -14.56 -17.59 6.48
N LYS A 305 -15.58 -17.61 7.32
CA LYS A 305 -16.91 -18.12 7.00
C LYS A 305 -17.91 -17.03 7.36
N GLU A 306 -18.83 -16.76 6.45
CA GLU A 306 -19.90 -15.77 6.65
C GLU A 306 -20.65 -16.06 7.96
N PRO A 307 -20.91 -15.04 8.80
CA PRO A 307 -21.69 -15.22 10.01
C PRO A 307 -23.14 -15.53 9.66
N ARG A 308 -23.79 -16.42 10.42
CA ARG A 308 -25.19 -16.78 10.19
C ARG A 308 -26.01 -16.75 11.47
N LEU A 309 -27.31 -16.46 11.36
CA LEU A 309 -28.22 -16.38 12.51
C LEU A 309 -28.28 -17.72 13.28
N GLU A 310 -28.12 -18.85 12.59
CA GLU A 310 -28.12 -20.18 13.22
C GLU A 310 -26.95 -20.39 14.21
N GLU A 311 -25.93 -19.53 14.16
CA GLU A 311 -24.85 -19.55 15.15
C GLU A 311 -25.31 -19.06 16.53
N GLY A 312 -26.47 -18.39 16.64
CA GLY A 312 -27.04 -17.88 17.89
C GLY A 312 -27.02 -16.36 18.04
N PHE A 313 -26.86 -15.62 16.94
CA PHE A 313 -26.96 -14.16 16.93
C PHE A 313 -28.43 -13.71 16.95
N GLN A 314 -28.71 -12.64 17.69
CA GLN A 314 -30.01 -11.96 17.67
C GLN A 314 -30.24 -11.28 16.31
N ASP A 315 -29.22 -10.61 15.78
CA ASP A 315 -29.19 -10.03 14.45
C ASP A 315 -27.76 -9.96 13.90
N ILE A 316 -27.66 -9.76 12.58
CA ILE A 316 -26.42 -9.54 11.86
C ILE A 316 -26.57 -8.25 11.05
N VAL A 317 -25.75 -7.25 11.38
CA VAL A 317 -25.66 -5.99 10.66
C VAL A 317 -24.55 -6.11 9.62
N GLU A 318 -24.91 -6.12 8.35
CA GLU A 318 -23.95 -6.15 7.24
C GLU A 318 -23.39 -4.76 6.98
N MET A 319 -22.07 -4.68 6.92
CA MET A 319 -21.29 -3.47 6.74
C MET A 319 -20.48 -3.56 5.45
N PRO A 320 -21.06 -3.18 4.30
CA PRO A 320 -20.28 -3.02 3.07
C PRO A 320 -19.20 -1.96 3.27
N PHE A 321 -18.10 -2.08 2.53
CA PHE A 321 -17.09 -1.03 2.56
C PHE A 321 -17.63 0.23 1.89
N GLU A 322 -17.58 1.33 2.64
CA GLU A 322 -17.88 2.65 2.17
C GLU A 322 -16.70 3.56 2.53
N PHE A 323 -16.23 4.32 1.55
CA PHE A 323 -15.23 5.35 1.82
C PHE A 323 -15.92 6.53 2.52
N LYS A 324 -15.46 6.88 3.72
CA LYS A 324 -15.95 8.02 4.51
C LYS A 324 -14.81 8.99 4.71
N GLY A 325 -14.71 9.98 3.83
CA GLY A 325 -13.74 11.06 3.87
C GLY A 325 -14.15 12.20 2.95
N THR A 326 -13.63 13.38 3.23
CA THR A 326 -13.72 14.56 2.37
C THR A 326 -12.91 14.37 1.09
N LYS A 327 -13.13 15.22 0.07
CA LYS A 327 -12.37 15.17 -1.18
C LYS A 327 -10.87 15.40 -0.93
N GLU A 328 -10.56 16.19 0.08
CA GLU A 328 -9.21 16.48 0.56
C GLU A 328 -8.60 15.25 1.26
N GLU A 329 -9.34 14.56 2.13
CA GLU A 329 -8.89 13.31 2.77
C GLU A 329 -8.73 12.15 1.76
N VAL A 330 -9.42 12.18 0.62
CA VAL A 330 -9.19 11.25 -0.50
C VAL A 330 -7.82 11.48 -1.14
N LEU A 331 -7.39 12.74 -1.27
CA LEU A 331 -6.05 13.08 -1.74
C LEU A 331 -4.99 12.61 -0.74
N GLU A 332 -5.25 12.75 0.56
CA GLU A 332 -4.39 12.18 1.62
C GLU A 332 -4.40 10.63 1.67
N CYS A 333 -5.49 9.99 1.24
CA CYS A 333 -5.56 8.55 1.06
C CYS A 333 -4.85 8.06 -0.21
N ARG A 334 -4.48 8.97 -1.13
CA ARG A 334 -3.48 8.66 -2.15
C ARG A 334 -2.15 8.53 -1.44
N PRO A 335 -1.44 7.41 -1.56
CA PRO A 335 -0.15 7.26 -0.92
C PRO A 335 0.86 8.27 -1.49
N GLY A 336 0.98 9.47 -0.90
CA GLY A 336 1.93 10.46 -1.38
C GLY A 336 1.80 11.89 -0.88
N GLU A 337 0.69 12.32 -0.32
CA GLU A 337 0.57 13.65 0.29
C GLU A 337 0.67 13.51 1.82
N GLU A 338 1.82 13.91 2.39
CA GLU A 338 1.94 14.04 3.84
C GLU A 338 1.54 15.46 4.25
N LEU A 339 0.63 15.54 5.21
CA LEU A 339 0.44 16.67 6.11
C LEU A 339 1.79 17.14 6.62
N VAL A 340 2.12 18.40 6.32
CA VAL A 340 3.27 19.12 6.86
C VAL A 340 3.19 19.12 8.40
N SER A 341 3.91 18.21 9.05
CA SER A 341 4.29 18.38 10.45
C SER A 341 5.76 18.00 10.60
N VAL A 342 6.60 19.02 10.41
CA VAL A 342 7.94 19.23 10.96
C VAL A 342 8.35 18.15 11.96
N TYR A 343 9.33 17.30 11.63
CA TYR A 343 10.31 16.79 12.59
C TYR A 343 11.55 16.25 11.87
N GLU A 344 12.69 16.85 12.22
CA GLU A 344 14.05 16.53 11.81
C GLU A 344 14.44 15.08 12.14
N GLY A 345 15.24 14.44 11.29
CA GLY A 345 16.17 13.41 11.74
C GLY A 345 16.40 12.22 10.79
N ASN A 346 17.47 12.34 9.99
CA ASN A 346 18.29 11.28 9.39
C ASN A 346 17.59 10.24 8.49
N HIS A 347 17.59 10.51 7.17
CA HIS A 347 17.35 9.52 6.14
C HIS A 347 18.68 9.11 5.47
N ASP A 348 19.00 7.83 5.60
CA ASP A 348 20.11 7.18 4.90
C ASP A 348 19.72 6.94 3.43
N ILE A 349 20.04 7.92 2.57
CA ILE A 349 19.94 7.78 1.12
C ILE A 349 21.34 7.47 0.60
N CYS A 350 21.45 6.32 -0.08
CA CYS A 350 22.69 5.92 -0.72
C CYS A 350 22.81 6.63 -2.08
N GLU A 351 23.25 7.88 -2.06
CA GLU A 351 23.56 8.65 -3.26
C GLU A 351 24.83 8.10 -3.94
N MET A 352 24.79 7.92 -5.26
CA MET A 352 25.97 7.59 -6.07
C MET A 352 25.99 8.50 -7.30
N SER A 353 26.67 9.65 -7.19
CA SER A 353 26.96 10.52 -8.33
C SER A 353 28.35 10.23 -8.91
N ALA A 354 28.44 10.03 -10.22
CA ALA A 354 29.72 9.88 -10.92
C ALA A 354 30.14 11.24 -11.51
N ARG A 355 31.13 11.91 -10.91
CA ARG A 355 31.79 13.08 -11.51
C ARG A 355 32.85 12.62 -12.51
N ASN A 356 32.81 13.21 -13.70
CA ASN A 356 33.73 12.99 -14.80
C ASN A 356 34.86 14.03 -14.79
N PRO A 357 36.13 13.66 -15.00
CA PRO A 357 37.07 14.55 -15.68
C PRO A 357 37.66 13.90 -16.93
N SER A 358 37.60 14.69 -17.99
CA SER A 358 38.25 14.61 -19.31
C SER A 358 39.63 13.92 -19.40
N VAL A 359 39.84 13.13 -20.46
CA VAL A 359 40.87 13.26 -21.54
C VAL A 359 40.94 11.95 -22.36
N VAL A 360 40.93 12.07 -23.69
CA VAL A 360 41.07 11.05 -24.78
C VAL A 360 42.57 10.83 -25.13
N PRO A 361 43.04 9.88 -25.98
CA PRO A 361 42.43 8.67 -26.57
C PRO A 361 43.36 7.40 -26.62
N GLU A 362 42.79 6.30 -27.13
CA GLU A 362 43.36 5.41 -28.17
C GLU A 362 43.70 3.92 -27.87
N THR A 363 42.98 3.07 -28.61
CA THR A 363 43.29 1.70 -29.11
C THR A 363 43.41 0.50 -28.16
N ALA A 364 42.43 -0.41 -28.28
CA ALA A 364 42.57 -1.68 -29.02
C ALA A 364 41.88 -2.89 -28.34
N ARG A 365 41.01 -3.52 -29.13
CA ARG A 365 40.60 -4.95 -29.14
C ARG A 365 39.64 -5.44 -28.05
N ARG A 366 38.40 -5.67 -28.51
CA ARG A 366 37.40 -6.56 -27.91
C ARG A 366 37.92 -8.01 -27.80
N PRO A 367 37.45 -8.74 -26.79
CA PRO A 367 36.83 -10.04 -27.04
C PRO A 367 35.37 -10.07 -26.58
N GLN A 368 34.58 -10.91 -27.26
CA GLN A 368 33.14 -11.09 -27.07
C GLN A 368 32.78 -11.98 -25.86
N SER A 369 31.59 -11.70 -25.31
CA SER A 369 30.67 -12.51 -24.48
C SER A 369 30.82 -12.37 -22.95
N ALA A 370 29.75 -12.15 -22.16
CA ALA A 370 28.33 -12.34 -22.40
C ALA A 370 27.48 -11.12 -21.99
N ARG A 371 26.45 -10.84 -22.79
CA ARG A 371 25.36 -9.92 -22.46
C ARG A 371 24.48 -10.56 -21.40
N VAL A 372 24.17 -9.83 -20.34
CA VAL A 372 22.93 -10.02 -19.58
C VAL A 372 22.11 -8.75 -19.75
N LYS A 373 21.11 -8.81 -20.63
CA LYS A 373 20.00 -7.86 -20.64
C LYS A 373 19.30 -8.00 -19.29
N ALA A 374 19.42 -6.99 -18.43
CA ALA A 374 18.40 -6.75 -17.42
C ALA A 374 17.67 -5.48 -17.90
N PRO A 375 16.37 -5.54 -18.23
CA PRO A 375 15.63 -4.30 -18.40
C PRO A 375 15.63 -3.62 -17.03
N PHE A 376 16.19 -2.42 -16.93
CA PHE A 376 15.63 -1.50 -15.97
C PHE A 376 14.30 -1.08 -16.57
N SER A 377 13.25 -1.64 -16.01
CA SER A 377 11.91 -1.53 -16.50
C SER A 377 11.20 -0.33 -15.90
N ASN A 378 11.93 0.74 -15.60
CA ASN A 378 11.43 1.90 -14.87
C ASN A 378 12.28 3.13 -15.17
N LEU A 379 11.73 4.08 -15.91
CA LEU A 379 12.33 5.34 -16.31
C LEU A 379 11.36 6.47 -15.98
N ALA A 380 11.75 7.39 -15.11
CA ALA A 380 11.03 8.62 -14.88
C ALA A 380 11.72 9.70 -15.73
N ILE A 381 10.99 10.23 -16.71
CA ILE A 381 11.49 11.26 -17.61
C ILE A 381 10.71 12.54 -17.34
N HIS A 382 11.40 13.56 -16.83
CA HIS A 382 10.78 14.83 -16.45
C HIS A 382 11.31 15.96 -17.29
N ARG A 383 10.41 16.83 -17.74
CA ARG A 383 10.75 18.08 -18.40
C ARG A 383 10.43 19.20 -17.43
N LEU A 384 11.40 20.09 -17.23
CA LEU A 384 11.19 21.30 -16.44
C LEU A 384 10.21 22.21 -17.18
N SER A 385 9.30 22.85 -16.45
CA SER A 385 8.45 23.91 -17.00
C SER A 385 9.34 25.04 -17.50
N THR A 386 9.32 25.30 -18.80
CA THR A 386 9.92 26.53 -19.33
C THR A 386 8.94 27.67 -19.07
N GLN A 387 9.05 28.33 -17.92
CA GLN A 387 8.64 29.72 -17.84
C GLN A 387 9.74 30.53 -18.55
N ASP A 388 9.52 30.81 -19.84
CA ASP A 388 9.89 32.06 -20.52
C ASP A 388 9.73 31.90 -22.04
N GLY A 389 8.81 32.69 -22.63
CA GLY A 389 8.74 32.97 -24.08
C GLY A 389 7.38 32.77 -24.72
#